data_AF-A0A8S7HZX6-F1
#
_entry.id   AF-A0A8S7HZX6-F1
#
_cell.length_a   1.000
_cell.length_b   1.000
_cell.length_c   1.000
_cell.angle_alpha   90.00
_cell.angle_beta   90.00
_cell.angle_gamma   90.00
#
_symmetry.space_group_name_H-M   'P 1'
#
loop_
_entity.id
_entity.type
_entity.pdbx_description
1 polymer ?
#
loop_
_entity_poly.entity_id
_entity_poly.type
_entity_poly.pdbx_seq_one_letter_code
_entity_poly.pdbx_strand_id
1 'polypeptide(L)'
;MLMSVQKEKNVAESVVSEAHAGDSVYASLFEKINLNPVSALSALDIWQDPQAMSEASADERLTAGMQVFMECLAKAGTPVEKLDKALIDHHIAELDYQISRQLDAVLHHPEFQKVESLWRGVKSLVDKTDFRRNVKIELLDLSKDDLRQDFEDAPEIIQSGLYLQTYVAEYDTPGGEPIAALVSAWEFDASAQDVALLKNISRVAASAHMPFIGSVGPAFFQKETMEEVAAIKDIGNHFERAEYIKWNAFRETDDARYIGLVMPRVLGRLPYGPDTVPVRSFNYVEEVKGPDHHKYLWTNASFAFAANMVRSFVTNGWCVQIR
;
A
#
# COMPACT_ATOMS: atom_id res chain seq x y z
N MET A 1 -37.69 81.06 -11.46
CA MET A 1 -36.50 80.59 -10.74
C MET A 1 -36.29 79.12 -11.09
N LEU A 2 -35.21 78.86 -11.82
CA LEU A 2 -34.34 77.68 -11.78
C LEU A 2 -34.90 76.24 -11.74
N MET A 3 -34.42 75.49 -12.74
CA MET A 3 -33.80 74.15 -12.69
C MET A 3 -34.65 72.92 -13.07
N SER A 4 -34.39 72.52 -14.32
CA SER A 4 -34.45 71.18 -14.91
C SER A 4 -33.59 70.15 -14.19
N VAL A 5 -34.07 68.91 -14.10
CA VAL A 5 -33.23 67.71 -13.97
C VAL A 5 -33.78 66.63 -14.90
N GLN A 6 -32.99 66.28 -15.92
CA GLN A 6 -33.24 65.19 -16.87
C GLN A 6 -32.90 63.83 -16.24
N LYS A 7 -33.67 62.81 -16.65
CA LYS A 7 -33.47 61.38 -16.36
C LYS A 7 -32.29 60.82 -17.16
N GLU A 8 -31.54 59.89 -16.58
CA GLU A 8 -30.84 58.86 -17.35
C GLU A 8 -31.06 57.45 -16.76
N LYS A 9 -31.55 56.55 -17.62
CA LYS A 9 -31.60 55.10 -17.45
C LYS A 9 -30.31 54.55 -18.06
N ASN A 10 -29.45 53.92 -17.27
CA ASN A 10 -28.31 53.18 -17.81
C ASN A 10 -28.76 51.80 -18.30
N VAL A 11 -28.80 51.65 -19.62
CA VAL A 11 -28.76 50.36 -20.33
C VAL A 11 -27.28 50.05 -20.52
N ALA A 12 -26.80 48.94 -19.96
CA ALA A 12 -25.43 48.50 -20.14
C ALA A 12 -25.27 47.90 -21.55
N GLU A 13 -24.71 48.68 -22.47
CA GLU A 13 -24.21 48.20 -23.76
C GLU A 13 -22.90 47.44 -23.54
N SER A 14 -22.83 46.22 -24.08
CA SER A 14 -21.62 45.43 -24.22
C SER A 14 -20.72 46.07 -25.27
N VAL A 15 -19.75 46.87 -24.84
CA VAL A 15 -18.71 47.43 -25.73
C VAL A 15 -17.63 46.38 -25.94
N VAL A 16 -17.56 45.86 -27.17
CA VAL A 16 -16.39 45.14 -27.69
C VAL A 16 -15.27 46.17 -27.85
N SER A 17 -14.25 46.15 -26.99
CA SER A 17 -13.10 47.04 -27.15
C SER A 17 -12.24 46.55 -28.32
N GLU A 18 -12.15 47.37 -29.36
CA GLU A 18 -11.16 47.20 -30.43
C GLU A 18 -9.74 47.19 -29.85
N ALA A 19 -8.94 46.22 -30.30
CA ALA A 19 -7.60 45.95 -29.80
C ALA A 19 -6.61 47.08 -30.15
N HIS A 20 -5.85 47.55 -29.16
CA HIS A 20 -4.65 48.34 -29.40
C HIS A 20 -3.57 47.45 -30.03
N ALA A 21 -3.13 47.83 -31.24
CA ALA A 21 -2.05 47.20 -31.97
C ALA A 21 -0.70 47.46 -31.28
N GLY A 22 -0.24 46.52 -30.45
CA GLY A 22 1.09 46.57 -29.86
C GLY A 22 1.31 45.56 -28.74
N ASP A 23 0.30 45.33 -27.90
CA ASP A 23 0.41 44.40 -26.79
C ASP A 23 -0.07 43.02 -27.20
N SER A 24 0.79 42.01 -27.01
CA SER A 24 0.40 40.63 -27.25
C SER A 24 -0.81 40.29 -26.38
N VAL A 25 -1.75 39.50 -26.90
CA VAL A 25 -2.93 39.03 -26.15
C VAL A 25 -2.53 38.45 -24.79
N TYR A 26 -1.34 37.84 -24.73
CA TYR A 26 -0.66 37.38 -23.53
C TYR A 26 -0.41 38.51 -22.50
N ALA A 27 0.20 39.62 -22.89
CA ALA A 27 0.46 40.76 -22.01
C ALA A 27 -0.84 41.39 -21.47
N SER A 28 -1.86 41.52 -22.31
CA SER A 28 -3.17 42.07 -21.91
C SER A 28 -3.93 41.16 -20.92
N LEU A 29 -3.75 39.84 -21.00
CA LEU A 29 -4.33 38.89 -20.05
C LEU A 29 -3.64 38.94 -18.68
N PHE A 30 -2.31 39.05 -18.66
CA PHE A 30 -1.52 39.18 -17.43
C PHE A 30 -1.87 40.47 -16.68
N GLU A 31 -2.01 41.58 -17.41
CA GLU A 31 -2.38 42.88 -16.86
C GLU A 31 -3.78 42.86 -16.21
N LYS A 32 -4.75 42.13 -16.79
CA LYS A 32 -6.09 41.95 -16.20
C LYS A 32 -6.11 41.13 -14.91
N ILE A 33 -5.07 40.34 -14.64
CA ILE A 33 -4.96 39.47 -13.47
C ILE A 33 -3.94 40.05 -12.46
N ASN A 34 -3.43 41.28 -12.68
CA ASN A 34 -2.37 41.92 -11.88
C ASN A 34 -1.07 41.10 -11.80
N LEU A 35 -0.67 40.48 -12.92
CA LEU A 35 0.56 39.70 -13.03
C LEU A 35 1.48 40.32 -14.09
N ASN A 36 2.79 40.10 -13.99
CA ASN A 36 3.75 40.62 -14.95
C ASN A 36 4.11 39.56 -16.01
N PRO A 37 4.06 39.90 -17.32
CA PRO A 37 4.42 38.96 -18.36
C PRO A 37 5.91 38.60 -18.29
N VAL A 38 6.22 37.33 -18.06
CA VAL A 38 7.59 36.81 -18.06
C VAL A 38 8.10 36.68 -19.51
N SER A 39 9.28 37.20 -19.79
CA SER A 39 9.83 37.35 -21.15
C SER A 39 10.61 36.13 -21.67
N ALA A 40 10.99 35.19 -20.80
CA ALA A 40 11.63 33.93 -21.18
C ALA A 40 11.26 32.82 -20.18
N LEU A 41 10.83 31.68 -20.72
CA LEU A 41 10.51 30.48 -19.94
C LEU A 41 11.77 29.65 -19.71
N SER A 42 11.93 29.19 -18.47
CA SER A 42 12.80 28.07 -18.13
C SER A 42 12.27 26.78 -18.78
N ALA A 43 13.17 25.85 -19.15
CA ALA A 43 12.77 24.55 -19.70
C ALA A 43 11.80 23.84 -18.74
N LEU A 44 10.79 23.13 -19.28
CA LEU A 44 9.80 22.40 -18.49
C LEU A 44 10.42 21.41 -17.50
N ASP A 45 11.64 20.95 -17.78
CA ASP A 45 12.43 20.08 -16.91
C ASP A 45 12.74 20.70 -15.53
N ILE A 46 12.82 22.03 -15.44
CA ILE A 46 13.08 22.74 -14.16
C ILE A 46 11.87 22.62 -13.22
N TRP A 47 10.67 22.38 -13.76
CA TRP A 47 9.43 22.21 -12.99
C TRP A 47 9.22 20.77 -12.49
N GLN A 48 10.14 19.85 -12.79
CA GLN A 48 10.12 18.50 -12.20
C GLN A 48 10.58 18.51 -10.74
N ASP A 49 11.30 19.55 -10.30
CA ASP A 49 11.75 19.72 -8.92
C ASP A 49 10.66 20.39 -8.06
N PRO A 50 10.13 19.70 -7.01
CA PRO A 50 9.15 20.26 -6.09
C PRO A 50 9.62 21.54 -5.40
N GLN A 51 10.93 21.67 -5.15
CA GLN A 51 11.50 22.83 -4.47
C GLN A 51 11.56 24.05 -5.40
N ALA A 52 11.99 23.86 -6.64
CA ALA A 52 11.95 24.88 -7.69
C ALA A 52 10.51 25.35 -7.95
N MET A 53 9.53 24.43 -7.96
CA MET A 53 8.11 24.76 -8.06
C MET A 53 7.61 25.60 -6.89
N SER A 54 8.11 25.39 -5.67
CA SER A 54 7.71 26.16 -4.49
C SER A 54 8.33 27.56 -4.44
N GLU A 55 9.54 27.71 -4.96
CA GLU A 55 10.30 28.97 -4.96
C GLU A 55 9.94 29.89 -6.14
N ALA A 56 9.39 29.35 -7.23
CA ALA A 56 8.98 30.11 -8.40
C ALA A 56 7.85 31.11 -8.10
N SER A 57 7.91 32.28 -8.75
CA SER A 57 6.88 33.33 -8.63
C SER A 57 5.55 32.91 -9.28
N ALA A 58 4.45 33.55 -8.88
CA ALA A 58 3.13 33.30 -9.48
C ALA A 58 3.11 33.59 -10.99
N ASP A 59 3.85 34.61 -11.43
CA ASP A 59 4.01 35.01 -12.82
C ASP A 59 4.64 33.87 -13.66
N GLU A 60 5.73 33.27 -13.16
CA GLU A 60 6.44 32.18 -13.84
C GLU A 60 5.59 30.91 -13.93
N ARG A 61 4.88 30.55 -12.85
CA ARG A 61 3.99 29.39 -12.82
C ARG A 61 2.85 29.52 -13.81
N LEU A 62 2.23 30.71 -13.90
CA LEU A 62 1.12 30.96 -14.82
C LEU A 62 1.59 30.91 -16.27
N THR A 63 2.75 31.49 -16.53
CA THR A 63 3.40 31.47 -17.86
C THR A 63 3.66 30.03 -18.32
N ALA A 64 4.25 29.21 -17.45
CA ALA A 64 4.54 27.80 -17.75
C ALA A 64 3.26 26.97 -17.94
N GLY A 65 2.28 27.14 -17.06
CA GLY A 65 0.98 26.46 -17.17
C GLY A 65 0.24 26.79 -18.47
N MET A 66 0.27 28.06 -18.90
CA MET A 66 -0.39 28.47 -20.14
C MET A 66 0.33 27.94 -21.39
N GLN A 67 1.66 27.84 -21.37
CA GLN A 67 2.40 27.19 -22.44
C GLN A 67 1.99 25.71 -22.58
N VAL A 68 2.03 24.95 -21.48
CA VAL A 68 1.64 23.53 -21.47
C VAL A 68 0.20 23.37 -21.96
N PHE A 69 -0.70 24.25 -21.52
CA PHE A 69 -2.09 24.22 -21.96
C PHE A 69 -2.23 24.45 -23.47
N MET A 70 -1.51 25.44 -24.03
CA MET A 70 -1.50 25.69 -25.48
C MET A 70 -0.93 24.50 -26.27
N GLU A 71 0.09 23.83 -25.76
CA GLU A 71 0.64 22.60 -26.36
C GLU A 71 -0.36 21.45 -26.31
N CYS A 72 -1.10 21.27 -25.21
CA CYS A 72 -2.17 20.29 -25.10
C CYS A 72 -3.29 20.56 -26.11
N LEU A 73 -3.70 21.82 -26.27
CA LEU A 73 -4.70 22.22 -27.28
C LEU A 73 -4.20 21.97 -28.70
N ALA A 74 -2.95 22.30 -28.99
CA ALA A 74 -2.35 22.05 -30.30
C ALA A 74 -2.31 20.55 -30.64
N LYS A 75 -2.02 19.69 -29.66
CA LYS A 75 -2.03 18.22 -29.83
C LYS A 75 -3.44 17.65 -30.00
N ALA A 76 -4.46 18.24 -29.36
CA ALA A 76 -5.84 17.78 -29.44
C ALA A 76 -6.50 18.04 -30.82
N GLY A 77 -5.93 18.94 -31.63
CA GLY A 77 -6.33 19.17 -33.03
C GLY A 77 -7.77 19.67 -33.23
N THR A 78 -8.45 20.06 -32.15
CA THR A 78 -9.85 20.51 -32.16
C THR A 78 -9.91 22.04 -32.12
N PRO A 79 -10.75 22.67 -32.96
CA PRO A 79 -10.92 24.13 -32.92
C PRO A 79 -11.62 24.51 -31.62
N VAL A 80 -10.92 25.26 -30.77
CA VAL A 80 -11.44 25.76 -29.50
C VAL A 80 -12.11 27.11 -29.75
N GLU A 81 -13.44 27.15 -29.65
CA GLU A 81 -14.21 28.40 -29.79
C GLU A 81 -14.13 29.28 -28.55
N LYS A 82 -13.97 28.67 -27.35
CA LYS A 82 -13.91 29.39 -26.08
C LYS A 82 -13.09 28.65 -25.03
N LEU A 83 -12.27 29.41 -24.30
CA LEU A 83 -11.47 28.93 -23.18
C LEU A 83 -12.32 29.00 -21.91
N ASP A 84 -13.10 27.95 -21.67
CA ASP A 84 -13.96 27.83 -20.49
C ASP A 84 -13.33 26.93 -19.43
N LYS A 85 -13.73 27.15 -18.16
CA LYS A 85 -13.28 26.33 -17.02
C LYS A 85 -13.48 24.83 -17.29
N ALA A 86 -14.58 24.45 -17.95
CA ALA A 86 -14.88 23.06 -18.29
C ALA A 86 -13.82 22.41 -19.22
N LEU A 87 -13.20 23.18 -20.12
CA LEU A 87 -12.14 22.69 -21.01
C LEU A 87 -10.86 22.41 -20.22
N ILE A 88 -10.51 23.31 -19.29
CA ILE A 88 -9.36 23.13 -18.39
C ILE A 88 -9.60 21.91 -17.49
N ASP A 89 -10.78 21.82 -16.85
CA ASP A 89 -11.15 20.69 -16.00
C ASP A 89 -11.13 19.36 -16.78
N HIS A 90 -11.51 19.36 -18.06
CA HIS A 90 -11.45 18.18 -18.92
C HIS A 90 -10.01 17.72 -19.19
N HIS A 91 -9.10 18.65 -19.53
CA HIS A 91 -7.69 18.30 -19.74
C HIS A 91 -6.99 17.85 -18.46
N ILE A 92 -7.32 18.47 -17.32
CA ILE A 92 -6.85 18.00 -16.00
C ILE A 92 -7.35 16.58 -15.73
N ALA A 93 -8.62 16.29 -15.97
CA ALA A 93 -9.18 14.94 -15.78
C ALA A 93 -8.50 13.89 -16.68
N GLU A 94 -8.16 14.24 -17.91
CA GLU A 94 -7.42 13.34 -18.82
C GLU A 94 -5.99 13.09 -18.32
N LEU A 95 -5.29 14.12 -17.83
CA LEU A 95 -3.98 13.95 -17.21
C LEU A 95 -4.05 13.10 -15.93
N ASP A 96 -5.01 13.38 -15.06
CA ASP A 96 -5.26 12.60 -13.85
C ASP A 96 -5.55 11.13 -14.18
N TYR A 97 -6.31 10.87 -15.25
CA TYR A 97 -6.57 9.51 -15.74
C TYR A 97 -5.29 8.82 -16.23
N GLN A 98 -4.45 9.50 -17.01
CA GLN A 98 -3.17 8.95 -17.48
C GLN A 98 -2.22 8.65 -16.32
N ILE A 99 -2.10 9.56 -15.35
CA ILE A 99 -1.30 9.37 -14.14
C ILE A 99 -1.85 8.21 -13.31
N SER A 100 -3.18 8.13 -13.13
CA SER A 100 -3.85 7.07 -12.39
C SER A 100 -3.55 5.69 -12.98
N ARG A 101 -3.64 5.54 -14.31
CA ARG A 101 -3.31 4.26 -14.99
C ARG A 101 -1.85 3.86 -14.81
N GLN A 102 -0.94 4.83 -14.88
CA GLN A 102 0.48 4.56 -14.66
C GLN A 102 0.74 4.17 -13.21
N LEU A 103 0.09 4.84 -12.26
CA LEU A 103 0.20 4.53 -10.85
C LEU A 103 -0.39 3.16 -10.51
N ASP A 104 -1.55 2.80 -11.09
CA ASP A 104 -2.15 1.47 -10.96
C ASP A 104 -1.18 0.38 -11.42
N ALA A 105 -0.51 0.57 -12.57
CA ALA A 105 0.49 -0.38 -13.06
C ALA A 105 1.66 -0.57 -12.08
N VAL A 106 2.08 0.48 -11.39
CA VAL A 106 3.13 0.42 -10.36
C VAL A 106 2.63 -0.23 -9.09
N LEU A 107 1.47 0.20 -8.58
CA LEU A 107 0.91 -0.28 -7.31
C LEU A 107 0.42 -1.73 -7.38
N HIS A 108 -0.08 -2.17 -8.53
CA HIS A 108 -0.53 -3.55 -8.75
C HIS A 108 0.60 -4.47 -9.22
N HIS A 109 1.83 -3.98 -9.32
CA HIS A 109 2.97 -4.82 -9.65
C HIS A 109 3.23 -5.85 -8.52
N PRO A 110 3.38 -7.16 -8.83
CA PRO A 110 3.48 -8.20 -7.79
C PRO A 110 4.61 -7.99 -6.77
N GLU A 111 5.77 -7.51 -7.24
CA GLU A 111 6.90 -7.24 -6.35
C GLU A 111 6.63 -6.06 -5.40
N PHE A 112 5.97 -5.02 -5.91
CA PHE A 112 5.61 -3.87 -5.09
C PHE A 112 4.55 -4.25 -4.06
N GLN A 113 3.50 -4.95 -4.48
CA GLN A 113 2.46 -5.44 -3.57
C GLN A 113 3.01 -6.37 -2.49
N LYS A 114 4.00 -7.22 -2.80
CA LYS A 114 4.65 -8.08 -1.81
C LYS A 114 5.33 -7.27 -0.71
N VAL A 115 6.07 -6.22 -1.08
CA VAL A 115 6.74 -5.33 -0.12
C VAL A 115 5.72 -4.46 0.63
N GLU A 116 4.74 -3.91 -0.08
CA GLU A 116 3.70 -3.06 0.51
C GLU A 116 2.85 -3.84 1.51
N SER A 117 2.41 -5.05 1.17
CA SER A 117 1.59 -5.89 2.04
C SER A 117 2.31 -6.31 3.32
N LEU A 118 3.61 -6.61 3.22
CA LEU A 118 4.49 -6.92 4.35
C LEU A 118 4.57 -5.73 5.31
N TRP A 119 5.00 -4.57 4.80
CA TRP A 119 5.19 -3.38 5.63
C TRP A 119 3.89 -2.82 6.18
N ARG A 120 2.77 -2.92 5.43
CA ARG A 120 1.45 -2.55 5.96
C ARG A 120 0.97 -3.51 7.04
N GLY A 121 1.29 -4.80 6.94
CA GLY A 121 1.04 -5.76 8.01
C GLY A 121 1.78 -5.42 9.29
N VAL A 122 3.09 -5.19 9.18
CA VAL A 122 3.92 -4.74 10.30
C VAL A 122 3.39 -3.42 10.88
N LYS A 123 3.08 -2.44 10.01
CA LYS A 123 2.51 -1.15 10.43
C LYS A 123 1.19 -1.33 11.17
N SER A 124 0.29 -2.18 10.68
CA SER A 124 -0.97 -2.45 11.37
C SER A 124 -0.75 -3.10 12.74
N LEU A 125 0.26 -3.95 12.90
CA LEU A 125 0.58 -4.57 14.20
C LEU A 125 1.13 -3.51 15.16
N VAL A 126 2.08 -2.69 14.70
CA VAL A 126 2.67 -1.59 15.46
C VAL A 126 1.61 -0.59 15.90
N ASP A 127 0.71 -0.17 15.00
CA ASP A 127 -0.33 0.82 15.30
C ASP A 127 -1.37 0.31 16.30
N LYS A 128 -1.58 -1.01 16.37
CA LYS A 128 -2.49 -1.65 17.32
C LYS A 128 -1.82 -2.00 18.66
N THR A 129 -0.52 -1.76 18.80
CA THR A 129 0.26 -2.12 19.98
C THR A 129 0.52 -0.90 20.85
N ASP A 130 0.09 -0.95 22.11
CA ASP A 130 0.47 0.04 23.12
C ASP A 130 1.80 -0.36 23.77
N PHE A 131 2.91 0.17 23.25
CA PHE A 131 4.26 -0.12 23.73
C PHE A 131 4.52 0.34 25.18
N ARG A 132 3.63 1.15 25.78
CA ARG A 132 3.75 1.55 27.21
C ARG A 132 3.36 0.42 28.16
N ARG A 133 2.77 -0.66 27.63
CA ARG A 133 2.22 -1.80 28.40
C ARG A 133 3.14 -3.02 28.37
N ASN A 134 4.46 -2.80 28.35
CA ASN A 134 5.49 -3.85 28.37
C ASN A 134 5.37 -4.85 27.20
N VAL A 135 5.14 -4.33 25.99
CA VAL A 135 5.17 -5.12 24.75
C VAL A 135 6.33 -4.64 23.91
N LYS A 136 7.15 -5.57 23.43
CA LYS A 136 8.21 -5.30 22.46
C LYS A 136 7.94 -6.10 21.19
N ILE A 137 8.32 -5.52 20.06
CA ILE A 137 8.23 -6.17 18.75
C ILE A 137 9.62 -6.03 18.13
N GLU A 138 10.22 -7.17 17.81
CA GLU A 138 11.50 -7.26 17.13
C GLU A 138 11.27 -7.72 15.70
N LEU A 139 12.04 -7.15 14.77
CA LEU A 139 11.96 -7.46 13.36
C LEU A 139 13.26 -8.13 12.94
N LEU A 140 13.14 -9.37 12.48
CA LEU A 140 14.22 -10.12 11.84
C LEU A 140 13.93 -10.17 10.35
N ASP A 141 14.78 -9.52 9.55
CA ASP A 141 14.73 -9.65 8.09
C ASP A 141 15.35 -10.98 7.68
N LEU A 142 14.53 -11.84 7.07
CA LEU A 142 14.92 -13.18 6.68
C LEU A 142 14.03 -13.63 5.52
N SER A 143 14.64 -14.20 4.49
CA SER A 143 13.88 -14.88 3.44
C SER A 143 13.53 -16.30 3.88
N LYS A 144 12.43 -16.83 3.34
CA LYS A 144 12.01 -18.21 3.65
C LYS A 144 13.05 -19.24 3.18
N ASP A 145 13.73 -18.95 2.08
CA ASP A 145 14.75 -19.84 1.51
C ASP A 145 16.05 -19.80 2.32
N ASP A 146 16.46 -18.64 2.83
CA ASP A 146 17.63 -18.52 3.71
C ASP A 146 17.42 -19.30 5.01
N LEU A 147 16.22 -19.23 5.61
CA LEU A 147 15.92 -20.02 6.80
C LEU A 147 15.97 -21.53 6.52
N ARG A 148 15.54 -21.94 5.32
CA ARG A 148 15.63 -23.35 4.92
C ARG A 148 17.08 -23.79 4.77
N GLN A 149 17.88 -22.98 4.08
CA GLN A 149 19.30 -23.23 3.90
C GLN A 149 20.03 -23.32 5.24
N ASP A 150 19.73 -22.41 6.19
CA ASP A 150 20.29 -22.45 7.56
C ASP A 150 20.00 -23.78 8.27
N PHE A 151 18.77 -24.31 8.15
CA PHE A 151 18.45 -25.62 8.72
C PHE A 151 19.07 -26.80 7.98
N GLU A 152 19.35 -26.68 6.69
CA GLU A 152 20.02 -27.72 5.90
C GLU A 152 21.53 -27.75 6.15
N ASP A 153 22.14 -26.58 6.35
CA ASP A 153 23.57 -26.43 6.64
C ASP A 153 23.91 -26.79 8.10
N ALA A 154 22.98 -26.56 9.04
CA ALA A 154 23.16 -26.89 10.44
C ALA A 154 23.15 -28.42 10.66
N PRO A 155 24.22 -29.02 11.23
CA PRO A 155 24.25 -30.46 11.53
C PRO A 155 23.15 -30.89 12.51
N GLU A 156 22.82 -30.00 13.44
CA GLU A 156 21.78 -30.18 14.45
C GLU A 156 20.98 -28.89 14.61
N ILE A 157 19.71 -29.02 14.99
CA ILE A 157 18.80 -27.87 15.13
C ILE A 157 19.29 -26.86 16.16
N ILE A 158 19.96 -27.32 17.23
CA ILE A 158 20.52 -26.44 18.27
C ILE A 158 21.67 -25.56 17.76
N GLN A 159 22.21 -25.85 16.58
CA GLN A 159 23.27 -25.08 15.91
C GLN A 159 22.72 -24.17 14.80
N SER A 160 21.41 -24.20 14.54
CA SER A 160 20.78 -23.31 13.55
C SER A 160 20.79 -21.86 14.01
N GLY A 161 20.86 -20.92 13.06
CA GLY A 161 20.81 -19.50 13.31
C GLY A 161 19.55 -19.08 14.06
N LEU A 162 18.39 -19.65 13.72
CA LEU A 162 17.13 -19.36 14.44
C LEU A 162 17.19 -19.79 15.90
N TYR A 163 17.79 -20.95 16.20
CA TYR A 163 17.94 -21.42 17.58
C TYR A 163 18.88 -20.50 18.38
N LEU A 164 19.97 -20.05 17.77
CA LEU A 164 20.91 -19.12 18.43
C LEU A 164 20.22 -17.79 18.78
N GLN A 165 19.44 -17.22 17.85
CA GLN A 165 18.75 -15.94 18.07
C GLN A 165 17.61 -16.05 19.09
N THR A 166 16.82 -17.13 19.03
CA THR A 166 15.59 -17.22 19.85
C THR A 166 15.81 -17.90 21.20
N TYR A 167 16.60 -18.97 21.25
CA TYR A 167 16.85 -19.74 22.47
C TYR A 167 18.09 -19.24 23.20
N VAL A 168 19.26 -19.19 22.54
CA VAL A 168 20.53 -18.91 23.22
C VAL A 168 20.61 -17.45 23.64
N ALA A 169 20.35 -16.51 22.73
CA ALA A 169 20.49 -15.09 23.00
C ALA A 169 19.46 -14.55 24.02
N GLU A 170 18.23 -15.09 24.01
CA GLU A 170 17.14 -14.57 24.85
C GLU A 170 16.73 -15.51 25.98
N TYR A 171 16.36 -16.76 25.67
CA TYR A 171 15.77 -17.68 26.65
C TYR A 171 16.78 -18.23 27.67
N ASP A 172 17.97 -18.62 27.22
CA ASP A 172 19.03 -19.24 28.05
C ASP A 172 20.03 -18.22 28.64
N THR A 173 19.95 -16.96 28.20
CA THR A 173 20.84 -15.91 28.67
C THR A 173 20.29 -15.23 29.94
N PRO A 174 21.06 -15.16 31.04
CA PRO A 174 20.64 -14.45 32.24
C PRO A 174 20.31 -12.98 31.99
N GLY A 175 19.07 -12.58 32.22
CA GLY A 175 18.59 -11.21 31.98
C GLY A 175 18.14 -10.94 30.54
N GLY A 176 18.10 -11.97 29.68
CA GLY A 176 17.44 -11.91 28.37
C GLY A 176 15.92 -11.78 28.50
N GLU A 177 15.26 -11.44 27.40
CA GLU A 177 13.81 -11.28 27.33
C GLU A 177 13.21 -12.35 26.40
N PRO A 178 12.72 -13.48 26.95
CA PRO A 178 12.19 -14.57 26.14
C PRO A 178 11.14 -14.13 25.13
N ILE A 179 11.33 -14.56 23.87
CA ILE A 179 10.40 -14.26 22.79
C ILE A 179 9.10 -15.02 23.03
N ALA A 180 8.00 -14.28 23.19
CA ALA A 180 6.70 -14.87 23.50
C ALA A 180 6.06 -15.61 22.32
N ALA A 181 6.29 -15.15 21.08
CA ALA A 181 5.80 -15.78 19.86
C ALA A 181 6.59 -15.30 18.65
N LEU A 182 6.80 -16.19 17.68
CA LEU A 182 7.40 -15.85 16.39
C LEU A 182 6.30 -15.68 15.35
N VAL A 183 6.26 -14.55 14.65
CA VAL A 183 5.22 -14.25 13.67
C VAL A 183 5.88 -14.14 12.30
N SER A 184 5.53 -15.03 11.36
CA SER A 184 6.04 -14.95 10.00
C SER A 184 5.08 -14.24 9.07
N ALA A 185 5.63 -13.56 8.06
CA ALA A 185 4.88 -13.01 6.95
C ALA A 185 4.76 -13.99 5.77
N TRP A 186 5.25 -15.22 5.92
CA TRP A 186 5.27 -16.21 4.85
C TRP A 186 3.97 -17.01 4.77
N GLU A 187 3.68 -17.47 3.56
CA GLU A 187 2.68 -18.48 3.33
C GLU A 187 3.35 -19.84 3.18
N PHE A 188 2.77 -20.83 3.85
CA PHE A 188 3.16 -22.22 3.74
C PHE A 188 2.17 -22.97 2.85
N ASP A 189 2.70 -23.90 2.06
CA ASP A 189 1.96 -24.84 1.24
C ASP A 189 2.09 -26.28 1.79
N ALA A 190 1.47 -27.24 1.09
CA ALA A 190 1.51 -28.65 1.47
C ALA A 190 2.73 -29.37 0.87
N SER A 191 3.69 -28.65 0.28
CA SER A 191 4.87 -29.25 -0.33
C SER A 191 5.74 -29.93 0.73
N ALA A 192 6.53 -30.91 0.29
CA ALA A 192 7.48 -31.59 1.15
C ALA A 192 8.50 -30.64 1.81
N GLN A 193 8.83 -29.56 1.09
CA GLN A 193 9.80 -28.58 1.51
C GLN A 193 9.26 -27.72 2.66
N ASP A 194 8.03 -27.21 2.52
CA ASP A 194 7.39 -26.40 3.55
C ASP A 194 7.04 -27.21 4.80
N VAL A 195 6.58 -28.45 4.63
CA VAL A 195 6.33 -29.33 5.78
C VAL A 195 7.63 -29.67 6.52
N ALA A 196 8.75 -29.86 5.81
CA ALA A 196 10.05 -30.07 6.44
C ALA A 196 10.53 -28.81 7.19
N LEU A 197 10.35 -27.63 6.60
CA LEU A 197 10.65 -26.35 7.26
C LEU A 197 9.79 -26.17 8.52
N LEU A 198 8.48 -26.37 8.45
CA LEU A 198 7.58 -26.29 9.61
C LEU A 198 7.98 -27.27 10.70
N LYS A 199 8.42 -28.48 10.35
CA LYS A 199 8.93 -29.47 11.30
C LYS A 199 10.18 -28.96 12.02
N ASN A 200 11.14 -28.37 11.32
CA ASN A 200 12.34 -27.81 11.94
C ASN A 200 12.02 -26.60 12.82
N ILE A 201 11.18 -25.68 12.34
CA ILE A 201 10.69 -24.54 13.13
C ILE A 201 9.98 -25.02 14.40
N SER A 202 9.13 -26.05 14.30
CA SER A 202 8.37 -26.57 15.44
C SER A 202 9.27 -27.08 16.58
N ARG A 203 10.43 -27.65 16.23
CA ARG A 203 11.41 -28.12 17.21
C ARG A 203 12.12 -26.96 17.91
N VAL A 204 12.51 -25.91 17.16
CA VAL A 204 13.07 -24.69 17.76
C VAL A 204 12.05 -24.02 18.67
N ALA A 205 10.81 -23.88 18.18
CA ALA A 205 9.68 -23.32 18.91
C ALA A 205 9.37 -24.10 20.20
N ALA A 206 9.42 -25.43 20.15
CA ALA A 206 9.22 -26.28 21.31
C ALA A 206 10.32 -26.11 22.37
N SER A 207 11.59 -26.01 21.95
CA SER A 207 12.71 -25.77 22.85
C SER A 207 12.63 -24.41 23.55
N ALA A 208 12.28 -23.35 22.82
CA ALA A 208 12.17 -21.98 23.36
C ALA A 208 10.81 -21.65 24.00
N HIS A 209 9.87 -22.60 24.03
CA HIS A 209 8.47 -22.38 24.44
C HIS A 209 7.79 -21.20 23.73
N MET A 210 8.12 -21.01 22.47
CA MET A 210 7.73 -19.86 21.66
C MET A 210 6.87 -20.35 20.49
N PRO A 211 5.53 -20.25 20.54
CA PRO A 211 4.69 -20.63 19.41
C PRO A 211 5.03 -19.81 18.16
N PHE A 212 5.05 -20.50 17.02
CA PHE A 212 5.24 -19.91 15.70
C PHE A 212 3.89 -19.73 15.02
N ILE A 213 3.60 -18.51 14.59
CA ILE A 213 2.40 -18.14 13.86
C ILE A 213 2.78 -17.82 12.42
N GLY A 214 2.41 -18.71 11.51
CA GLY A 214 2.51 -18.49 10.07
C GLY A 214 1.14 -18.43 9.42
N SER A 215 1.10 -18.47 8.09
CA SER A 215 -0.14 -18.48 7.33
C SER A 215 -0.16 -19.53 6.24
N VAL A 216 -1.34 -19.87 5.77
CA VAL A 216 -1.54 -20.76 4.62
C VAL A 216 -2.35 -20.06 3.55
N GLY A 217 -1.90 -20.19 2.30
CA GLY A 217 -2.58 -19.68 1.12
C GLY A 217 -3.44 -20.75 0.42
N PRO A 218 -4.09 -20.41 -0.71
CA PRO A 218 -4.86 -21.37 -1.49
C PRO A 218 -4.00 -22.52 -2.05
N ALA A 219 -2.72 -22.27 -2.32
CA ALA A 219 -1.75 -23.28 -2.76
C ALA A 219 -1.61 -24.44 -1.76
N PHE A 220 -1.84 -24.20 -0.46
CA PHE A 220 -1.85 -25.25 0.56
C PHE A 220 -2.94 -26.30 0.27
N PHE A 221 -4.07 -25.88 -0.30
CA PHE A 221 -5.21 -26.73 -0.68
C PHE A 221 -5.15 -27.19 -2.16
N GLN A 222 -4.00 -26.97 -2.82
CA GLN A 222 -3.82 -27.19 -4.26
C GLN A 222 -4.85 -26.44 -5.11
N LYS A 223 -5.18 -25.22 -4.68
CA LYS A 223 -6.09 -24.29 -5.35
C LYS A 223 -5.35 -23.03 -5.73
N GLU A 224 -5.84 -22.34 -6.76
CA GLU A 224 -5.26 -21.06 -7.19
C GLU A 224 -5.85 -19.89 -6.40
N THR A 225 -7.14 -19.98 -6.04
CA THR A 225 -7.87 -18.90 -5.38
C THR A 225 -8.52 -19.36 -4.07
N MET A 226 -8.75 -18.41 -3.17
CA MET A 226 -9.42 -18.69 -1.90
C MET A 226 -10.91 -19.02 -2.08
N GLU A 227 -11.52 -18.58 -3.19
CA GLU A 227 -12.89 -18.95 -3.55
C GLU A 227 -13.02 -20.45 -3.84
N GLU A 228 -12.04 -21.03 -4.54
CA GLU A 228 -11.99 -22.47 -4.78
C GLU A 228 -11.78 -23.28 -3.50
N VAL A 229 -11.02 -22.73 -2.54
CA VAL A 229 -10.87 -23.35 -1.22
C VAL A 229 -12.21 -23.35 -0.47
N ALA A 230 -12.94 -22.24 -0.51
CA ALA A 230 -14.28 -22.16 0.08
C ALA A 230 -15.30 -23.10 -0.58
N ALA A 231 -15.09 -23.46 -1.85
CA ALA A 231 -15.93 -24.41 -2.57
C ALA A 231 -15.67 -25.90 -2.20
N ILE A 232 -14.63 -26.19 -1.40
CA ILE A 232 -14.36 -27.55 -0.90
C ILE A 232 -15.44 -27.94 0.12
N LYS A 233 -16.29 -28.90 -0.27
CA LYS A 233 -17.41 -29.37 0.58
C LYS A 233 -16.96 -30.06 1.85
N ASP A 234 -15.87 -30.84 1.77
CA ASP A 234 -15.35 -31.62 2.88
C ASP A 234 -13.82 -31.50 2.93
N ILE A 235 -13.35 -30.67 3.87
CA ILE A 235 -11.93 -30.42 4.09
C ILE A 235 -11.25 -31.63 4.77
N GLY A 236 -11.99 -32.41 5.58
CA GLY A 236 -11.45 -33.60 6.24
C GLY A 236 -11.00 -34.63 5.21
N ASN A 237 -11.93 -35.02 4.33
CA ASN A 237 -11.64 -35.92 3.21
C ASN A 237 -10.59 -35.35 2.24
N HIS A 238 -10.52 -34.02 2.08
CA HIS A 238 -9.50 -33.39 1.27
C HIS A 238 -8.08 -33.64 1.80
N PHE A 239 -7.89 -33.64 3.12
CA PHE A 239 -6.60 -33.91 3.75
C PHE A 239 -6.24 -35.40 3.83
N GLU A 240 -7.13 -36.33 3.47
CA GLU A 240 -6.80 -37.76 3.40
C GLU A 240 -6.06 -38.15 2.12
N ARG A 241 -5.93 -37.23 1.16
CA ARG A 241 -5.26 -37.48 -0.11
C ARG A 241 -3.75 -37.70 0.06
N ALA A 242 -3.14 -38.38 -0.91
CA ALA A 242 -1.74 -38.79 -0.85
C ALA A 242 -0.77 -37.62 -0.71
N GLU A 243 -1.12 -36.46 -1.26
CA GLU A 243 -0.29 -35.25 -1.22
C GLU A 243 -0.13 -34.71 0.21
N TYR A 244 -1.08 -35.00 1.11
CA TYR A 244 -1.05 -34.56 2.52
C TYR A 244 -0.43 -35.59 3.48
N ILE A 245 0.12 -36.71 2.99
CA ILE A 245 0.74 -37.73 3.87
C ILE A 245 1.80 -37.12 4.77
N LYS A 246 2.68 -36.26 4.22
CA LYS A 246 3.73 -35.59 5.00
C LYS A 246 3.16 -34.58 5.99
N TRP A 247 2.16 -33.81 5.57
CA TRP A 247 1.46 -32.85 6.41
C TRP A 247 0.77 -33.52 7.60
N ASN A 248 0.04 -34.62 7.36
CA ASN A 248 -0.62 -35.38 8.42
C ASN A 248 0.41 -36.02 9.35
N ALA A 249 1.48 -36.61 8.81
CA ALA A 249 2.57 -37.14 9.64
C ALA A 249 3.22 -36.06 10.52
N PHE A 250 3.34 -34.82 10.02
CA PHE A 250 3.80 -33.69 10.83
C PHE A 250 2.79 -33.32 11.93
N ARG A 251 1.49 -33.27 11.63
CA ARG A 251 0.44 -32.96 12.61
C ARG A 251 0.37 -33.93 13.79
N GLU A 252 0.74 -35.20 13.58
CA GLU A 252 0.79 -36.22 14.63
C GLU A 252 2.04 -36.10 15.53
N THR A 253 2.99 -35.21 15.21
CA THR A 253 4.16 -34.98 16.06
C THR A 253 3.82 -34.11 17.26
N ASP A 254 4.53 -34.32 18.37
CA ASP A 254 4.30 -33.58 19.62
C ASP A 254 4.60 -32.08 19.45
N ASP A 255 5.65 -31.77 18.71
CA ASP A 255 6.16 -30.41 18.46
C ASP A 255 5.18 -29.55 17.63
N ALA A 256 4.30 -30.18 16.83
CA ALA A 256 3.34 -29.48 15.98
C ALA A 256 2.37 -28.58 16.78
N ARG A 257 2.19 -28.83 18.08
CA ARG A 257 1.41 -27.99 18.99
C ARG A 257 1.88 -26.52 19.06
N TYR A 258 3.16 -26.28 18.76
CA TYR A 258 3.74 -24.94 18.76
C TYR A 258 3.54 -24.19 17.43
N ILE A 259 2.97 -24.82 16.41
CA ILE A 259 2.70 -24.19 15.11
C ILE A 259 1.24 -23.78 15.02
N GLY A 260 0.99 -22.49 14.81
CA GLY A 260 -0.29 -21.94 14.40
C GLY A 260 -0.23 -21.45 12.96
N LEU A 261 -1.11 -21.95 12.10
CA LEU A 261 -1.24 -21.46 10.72
C LEU A 261 -2.60 -20.76 10.56
N VAL A 262 -2.58 -19.49 10.17
CA VAL A 262 -3.80 -18.68 10.04
C VAL A 262 -4.19 -18.45 8.59
N MET A 263 -5.50 -18.35 8.36
CA MET A 263 -6.13 -18.05 7.07
C MET A 263 -7.54 -17.49 7.31
N PRO A 264 -8.13 -16.73 6.38
CA PRO A 264 -7.57 -16.22 5.12
C PRO A 264 -6.76 -14.92 5.31
N ARG A 265 -6.12 -14.43 4.24
CA ARG A 265 -5.50 -13.09 4.22
C ARG A 265 -6.51 -11.99 4.59
N VAL A 266 -6.00 -10.87 5.11
CA VAL A 266 -6.81 -9.71 5.51
C VAL A 266 -6.53 -8.52 4.59
N LEU A 267 -7.53 -7.65 4.41
CA LEU A 267 -7.34 -6.46 3.58
C LEU A 267 -6.38 -5.48 4.28
N GLY A 268 -5.28 -5.13 3.63
CA GLY A 268 -4.22 -4.27 4.17
C GLY A 268 -4.52 -2.78 4.07
N ARG A 269 -5.22 -2.36 3.02
CA ARG A 269 -5.77 -1.00 2.88
C ARG A 269 -7.03 -0.97 2.03
N LEU A 270 -7.79 0.12 2.18
CA LEU A 270 -8.85 0.45 1.24
C LEU A 270 -8.25 0.99 -0.06
N PRO A 271 -8.87 0.68 -1.22
CA PRO A 271 -8.52 1.27 -2.51
C PRO A 271 -8.60 2.80 -2.47
N TYR A 272 -7.72 3.48 -3.19
CA TYR A 272 -7.76 4.93 -3.29
C TYR A 272 -8.94 5.40 -4.14
N GLY A 273 -9.56 6.49 -3.72
CA GLY A 273 -10.71 7.06 -4.39
C GLY A 273 -11.31 8.22 -3.60
N PRO A 274 -12.12 9.07 -4.26
CA PRO A 274 -12.72 10.24 -3.64
C PRO A 274 -13.67 9.88 -2.48
N ASP A 275 -14.37 8.75 -2.60
CA ASP A 275 -15.32 8.26 -1.58
C ASP A 275 -14.65 7.48 -0.45
N THR A 276 -13.39 7.07 -0.62
CA THR A 276 -12.66 6.21 0.33
C THR A 276 -11.48 6.96 0.94
N VAL A 277 -10.33 6.91 0.27
CA VAL A 277 -9.07 7.53 0.71
C VAL A 277 -8.62 8.49 -0.39
N PRO A 278 -8.94 9.80 -0.26
CA PRO A 278 -8.57 10.77 -1.28
C PRO A 278 -7.08 11.12 -1.21
N VAL A 279 -6.46 11.31 -2.37
CA VAL A 279 -5.11 11.83 -2.52
C VAL A 279 -5.18 13.35 -2.62
N ARG A 280 -4.20 14.06 -2.02
CA ARG A 280 -4.20 15.54 -1.98
C ARG A 280 -3.79 16.20 -3.29
N SER A 281 -2.90 15.57 -4.04
CA SER A 281 -2.22 16.21 -5.17
C SER A 281 -3.00 16.14 -6.48
N PHE A 282 -3.74 15.06 -6.71
CA PHE A 282 -4.53 14.84 -7.92
C PHE A 282 -5.69 13.88 -7.64
N ASN A 283 -6.68 13.82 -8.52
CA ASN A 283 -7.84 12.96 -8.35
C ASN A 283 -7.52 11.51 -8.73
N TYR A 284 -6.90 10.78 -7.80
CA TYR A 284 -6.57 9.37 -8.00
C TYR A 284 -7.77 8.46 -7.70
N VAL A 285 -8.15 7.65 -8.69
CA VAL A 285 -9.15 6.59 -8.55
C VAL A 285 -8.49 5.28 -8.92
N GLU A 286 -8.26 4.42 -7.94
CA GLU A 286 -7.59 3.14 -8.16
C GLU A 286 -8.55 2.12 -8.77
N GLU A 287 -8.16 1.52 -9.90
CA GLU A 287 -9.04 0.63 -10.64
C GLU A 287 -9.00 -0.82 -10.11
N VAL A 288 -9.59 -1.03 -8.92
CA VAL A 288 -9.72 -2.37 -8.31
C VAL A 288 -11.06 -3.07 -8.59
N LYS A 289 -12.00 -2.38 -9.25
CA LYS A 289 -13.36 -2.90 -9.44
C LYS A 289 -13.32 -4.04 -10.47
N GLY A 290 -13.80 -5.22 -10.08
CA GLY A 290 -13.88 -6.38 -10.95
C GLY A 290 -13.85 -7.70 -10.17
N PRO A 291 -13.90 -8.84 -10.87
CA PRO A 291 -13.75 -10.16 -10.28
C PRO A 291 -12.30 -10.48 -9.88
N ASP A 292 -11.34 -9.65 -10.32
CA ASP A 292 -9.93 -9.86 -10.03
C ASP A 292 -9.56 -9.36 -8.63
N HIS A 293 -9.51 -10.30 -7.70
CA HIS A 293 -9.18 -10.04 -6.31
C HIS A 293 -7.69 -9.71 -6.09
N HIS A 294 -6.80 -9.94 -7.07
CA HIS A 294 -5.36 -9.68 -6.94
C HIS A 294 -5.02 -8.19 -6.93
N LYS A 295 -5.91 -7.34 -7.45
CA LYS A 295 -5.73 -5.88 -7.41
C LYS A 295 -5.83 -5.29 -6.00
N TYR A 296 -6.52 -5.98 -5.09
CA TYR A 296 -6.57 -5.56 -3.69
C TYR A 296 -5.26 -5.88 -2.98
N LEU A 297 -4.86 -4.98 -2.09
CA LEU A 297 -3.71 -5.22 -1.25
C LEU A 297 -4.06 -6.14 -0.08
N TRP A 298 -3.78 -7.43 -0.25
CA TRP A 298 -3.94 -8.44 0.78
C TRP A 298 -2.70 -8.55 1.66
N THR A 299 -2.90 -8.49 2.96
CA THR A 299 -1.87 -8.63 3.98
C THR A 299 -2.01 -9.98 4.68
N ASN A 300 -0.87 -10.50 5.14
CA ASN A 300 -0.83 -11.75 5.91
C ASN A 300 -1.64 -11.63 7.21
N ALA A 301 -2.50 -12.62 7.46
CA ALA A 301 -3.34 -12.65 8.66
C ALA A 301 -2.56 -12.93 9.94
N SER A 302 -1.32 -13.43 9.86
CA SER A 302 -0.46 -13.66 11.02
C SER A 302 -0.26 -12.37 11.83
N PHE A 303 -0.12 -11.22 11.17
CA PHE A 303 -0.05 -9.91 11.81
C PHE A 303 -1.34 -9.53 12.54
N ALA A 304 -2.50 -9.84 11.97
CA ALA A 304 -3.79 -9.59 12.61
C ALA A 304 -3.99 -10.48 13.85
N PHE A 305 -3.56 -11.74 13.76
CA PHE A 305 -3.58 -12.66 14.90
C PHE A 305 -2.62 -12.21 16.00
N ALA A 306 -1.41 -11.79 15.65
CA ALA A 306 -0.44 -11.20 16.59
C ALA A 306 -1.01 -9.97 17.31
N ALA A 307 -1.76 -9.11 16.60
CA ALA A 307 -2.43 -7.96 17.23
C ALA A 307 -3.48 -8.40 18.27
N ASN A 308 -4.14 -9.54 18.08
CA ASN A 308 -5.05 -10.11 19.09
C ASN A 308 -4.28 -10.67 20.30
N MET A 309 -3.13 -11.30 20.08
CA MET A 309 -2.25 -11.76 21.16
C MET A 309 -1.80 -10.59 22.02
N VAL A 310 -1.28 -9.53 21.39
CA VAL A 310 -0.89 -8.28 22.07
C VAL A 310 -2.06 -7.70 22.86
N ARG A 311 -3.25 -7.61 22.25
CA ARG A 311 -4.45 -7.09 22.92
C ARG A 311 -4.83 -7.90 24.16
N SER A 312 -4.79 -9.22 24.08
CA SER A 312 -5.06 -10.10 25.22
C SER A 312 -4.04 -9.86 26.33
N PHE A 313 -2.75 -9.79 25.99
CA PHE A 313 -1.69 -9.52 26.96
C PHE A 313 -1.86 -8.16 27.64
N VAL A 314 -2.12 -7.10 26.87
CA VAL A 314 -2.31 -5.75 27.42
C VAL A 314 -3.52 -5.67 28.36
N THR A 315 -4.59 -6.41 28.05
CA THR A 315 -5.83 -6.38 28.84
C THR A 315 -5.74 -7.25 30.10
N ASN A 316 -5.15 -8.45 29.97
CA ASN A 316 -5.25 -9.50 30.99
C ASN A 316 -3.91 -9.84 31.64
N GLY A 317 -2.78 -9.36 31.10
CA GLY A 317 -1.43 -9.81 31.45
C GLY A 317 -1.03 -11.17 30.84
N TRP A 318 -1.96 -11.81 30.11
CA TRP A 318 -1.77 -13.15 29.54
C TRP A 318 -2.41 -13.27 28.15
N CYS A 319 -1.82 -14.10 27.28
CA CYS A 319 -2.34 -14.39 25.93
C CYS A 319 -3.40 -15.51 25.93
N VAL A 320 -4.40 -15.42 26.81
CA VAL A 320 -5.44 -16.45 26.96
C VAL A 320 -6.71 -16.18 26.13
N GLN A 321 -7.02 -14.90 25.85
CA GLN A 321 -8.21 -14.47 25.12
C GLN A 321 -7.83 -14.02 23.71
N ILE A 322 -7.47 -14.99 22.88
CA ILE A 322 -6.98 -14.77 21.51
C ILE A 322 -7.93 -15.36 20.44
N ARG A 323 -9.11 -15.82 20.85
CA ARG A 323 -10.17 -16.41 20.04
C ARG A 323 -11.50 -15.74 20.33
#